data_AF-A0A7X3SKT6-F1
#
_entry.id   AF-A0A7X3SKT6-F1
#
_cell.length_a   1.000
_cell.length_b   1.000
_cell.length_c   1.000
_cell.angle_alpha   90.00
_cell.angle_beta   90.00
_cell.angle_gamma   90.00
#
_symmetry.space_group_name_H-M   'P 1'
#
loop_
_entity.id
_entity.type
_entity.pdbx_description
1 polymer ?
#
loop_
_entity_poly.entity_id
_entity_poly.type
_entity_poly.pdbx_seq_one_letter_code
_entity_poly.pdbx_strand_id
1 'polypeptide(L)'
;MKKPYFPLFVDISEKKMVVFGGGKIATRRVDTLLGFTENITVIAPQVTDRIKKLSKEKQIQWILDVYDVKLLKGADFVLAATDDPVCNTRIVADCKAVNIPVNTAHRKELCDFYFPGIIRRENLVIGFCSGGQNHKKVREIREKAEQIVKEY
;
A
#
# COMPACT_ATOMS: atom_id res chain seq x y z
N MET A 1 -1.06 10.38 26.39
CA MET A 1 -0.15 9.44 25.70
C MET A 1 -0.80 8.91 24.42
N LYS A 2 -0.07 8.86 23.30
CA LYS A 2 -0.57 8.27 22.05
C LYS A 2 -0.67 6.75 22.22
N LYS A 3 -1.87 6.18 22.05
CA LYS A 3 -2.10 4.73 22.17
C LYS A 3 -1.51 4.00 20.95
N PRO A 4 -1.04 2.75 21.09
CA PRO A 4 -0.65 1.93 19.95
C PRO A 4 -1.86 1.64 19.04
N TYR A 5 -1.61 1.34 17.77
CA TYR A 5 -2.65 0.96 16.81
C TYR A 5 -3.20 -0.44 17.15
N PHE A 6 -4.51 -0.60 17.06
CA PHE A 6 -5.15 -1.91 17.15
C PHE A 6 -4.88 -2.70 15.84
N PRO A 7 -4.42 -3.96 15.92
CA PRO A 7 -4.22 -4.77 14.73
C PRO A 7 -5.56 -5.24 14.17
N LEU A 8 -5.82 -4.99 12.90
CA LEU A 8 -6.99 -5.49 12.18
C LEU A 8 -6.52 -6.24 10.93
N PHE A 9 -7.04 -7.46 10.76
CA PHE A 9 -6.91 -8.21 9.51
C PHE A 9 -8.22 -8.08 8.75
N VAL A 10 -8.15 -7.68 7.50
CA VAL A 10 -9.30 -7.46 6.62
C VAL A 10 -9.07 -8.29 5.37
N ASP A 11 -10.11 -8.99 4.93
CA ASP A 11 -10.09 -9.66 3.64
C ASP A 11 -10.18 -8.61 2.53
N ILE A 12 -9.15 -8.59 1.68
CA ILE A 12 -9.05 -7.69 0.53
C ILE A 12 -9.00 -8.44 -0.80
N SER A 13 -9.23 -9.76 -0.80
CA SER A 13 -9.14 -10.62 -1.99
C SER A 13 -9.90 -10.04 -3.19
N GLU A 14 -11.14 -9.61 -2.96
CA GLU A 14 -12.03 -9.04 -3.99
C GLU A 14 -12.02 -7.49 -4.05
N LYS A 15 -11.17 -6.84 -3.26
CA LYS A 15 -11.18 -5.37 -3.09
C LYS A 15 -10.33 -4.66 -4.15
N LYS A 16 -10.88 -3.62 -4.76
CA LYS A 16 -10.16 -2.80 -5.73
C LYS A 16 -9.16 -1.88 -5.04
N MET A 17 -7.88 -2.20 -5.20
CA MET A 17 -6.75 -1.42 -4.70
C MET A 17 -6.25 -0.44 -5.77
N VAL A 18 -6.44 0.86 -5.56
CA VAL A 18 -5.91 1.89 -6.47
C VAL A 18 -4.63 2.49 -5.91
N VAL A 19 -3.56 2.48 -6.69
CA VAL A 19 -2.25 3.01 -6.31
C VAL A 19 -1.88 4.16 -7.23
N PHE A 20 -1.85 5.38 -6.69
CA PHE A 20 -1.35 6.55 -7.42
C PHE A 20 0.16 6.67 -7.23
N GLY A 21 0.88 6.70 -8.35
CA GLY A 21 2.34 6.75 -8.39
C GLY A 21 2.96 5.43 -8.87
N GLY A 22 4.10 5.54 -9.55
CA GLY A 22 4.78 4.43 -10.21
C GLY A 22 6.21 4.18 -9.75
N GLY A 23 6.69 4.92 -8.75
CA GLY A 23 8.05 4.87 -8.25
C GLY A 23 8.34 3.66 -7.34
N LYS A 24 9.49 3.71 -6.66
CA LYS A 24 9.96 2.63 -5.76
C LYS A 24 8.98 2.34 -4.61
N ILE A 25 8.35 3.39 -4.06
CA ILE A 25 7.39 3.23 -2.95
C ILE A 25 6.16 2.46 -3.44
N ALA A 26 5.54 2.91 -4.54
CA ALA A 26 4.39 2.25 -5.15
C ALA A 26 4.71 0.79 -5.51
N THR A 27 5.86 0.55 -6.16
CA THR A 27 6.32 -0.79 -6.54
C THR A 27 6.36 -1.74 -5.33
N ARG A 28 6.98 -1.32 -4.22
CA ARG A 28 7.05 -2.14 -2.99
C ARG A 28 5.67 -2.45 -2.41
N ARG A 29 4.72 -1.51 -2.50
CA ARG A 29 3.35 -1.71 -2.02
C ARG A 29 2.61 -2.71 -2.91
N VAL A 30 2.71 -2.55 -4.22
CA VAL A 30 2.16 -3.48 -5.22
C VAL A 30 2.70 -4.89 -4.99
N ASP A 31 4.01 -5.05 -4.83
CA ASP A 31 4.63 -6.36 -4.57
C ASP A 31 4.09 -7.04 -3.30
N THR A 32 3.73 -6.25 -2.28
CA THR A 32 3.11 -6.82 -1.08
C THR A 32 1.65 -7.19 -1.34
N LEU A 33 0.90 -6.31 -2.02
CA LEU A 33 -0.52 -6.49 -2.33
C LEU A 33 -0.80 -7.71 -3.21
N LEU A 34 0.10 -8.05 -4.13
CA LEU A 34 -0.01 -9.25 -4.99
C LEU A 34 -0.15 -10.56 -4.19
N GLY A 35 0.26 -10.57 -2.91
CA GLY A 35 0.05 -11.71 -2.03
C GLY A 35 -1.36 -11.81 -1.43
N PHE A 36 -2.23 -10.83 -1.66
CA PHE A 36 -3.52 -10.68 -0.98
C PHE A 36 -4.69 -10.37 -1.92
N THR A 37 -4.45 -9.83 -3.11
CA THR A 37 -5.49 -9.53 -4.10
C THR A 37 -4.92 -9.44 -5.52
N GLU A 38 -5.76 -9.72 -6.50
CA GLU A 38 -5.47 -9.55 -7.94
C GLU A 38 -6.03 -8.23 -8.49
N ASN A 39 -6.91 -7.54 -7.76
CA ASN A 39 -7.60 -6.34 -8.23
C ASN A 39 -6.81 -5.06 -7.91
N ILE A 40 -5.61 -4.95 -8.49
CA ILE A 40 -4.69 -3.83 -8.28
C ILE A 40 -4.62 -2.97 -9.54
N THR A 41 -4.92 -1.68 -9.40
CA THR A 41 -4.76 -0.68 -10.46
C THR A 41 -3.69 0.33 -10.05
N VAL A 42 -2.62 0.43 -10.84
CA VAL A 42 -1.59 1.48 -10.72
C VAL A 42 -1.88 2.60 -11.70
N ILE A 43 -1.91 3.84 -11.23
CA ILE A 43 -2.12 5.02 -12.07
C ILE A 43 -0.92 5.96 -11.93
N ALA A 44 -0.18 6.12 -13.01
CA ALA A 44 0.99 6.99 -13.05
C ALA A 44 1.44 7.29 -14.49
N PRO A 45 2.01 8.48 -14.76
CA PRO A 45 2.56 8.81 -16.07
C PRO A 45 3.82 8.00 -16.41
N GLN A 46 4.54 7.54 -15.39
CA GLN A 46 5.71 6.68 -15.52
C GLN A 46 5.74 5.66 -14.37
N VAL A 47 6.25 4.47 -14.65
CA VAL A 47 6.35 3.38 -13.68
C VAL A 47 7.69 2.64 -13.80
N THR A 48 8.10 1.97 -12.72
CA THR A 48 9.28 1.10 -12.72
C THR A 48 9.11 -0.08 -13.68
N ASP A 49 10.22 -0.68 -14.12
CA ASP A 49 10.19 -1.86 -14.99
C ASP A 49 9.50 -3.06 -14.32
N ARG A 50 9.54 -3.14 -12.99
CA ARG A 50 8.77 -4.13 -12.22
C ARG A 50 7.27 -3.97 -12.44
N ILE A 51 6.73 -2.76 -12.31
CA ILE A 51 5.29 -2.49 -12.56
C ILE A 51 4.96 -2.73 -14.04
N LYS A 52 5.81 -2.31 -14.98
CA LYS A 52 5.61 -2.61 -16.41
C LYS A 52 5.51 -4.11 -16.67
N LYS A 53 6.41 -4.89 -16.06
CA LYS A 53 6.43 -6.36 -16.19
C LYS A 53 5.15 -6.98 -15.63
N LEU A 54 4.75 -6.62 -14.41
CA LEU A 54 3.52 -7.10 -13.79
C LEU A 54 2.28 -6.78 -14.62
N SER A 55 2.22 -5.58 -15.21
CA SER A 55 1.12 -5.20 -16.08
C SER A 55 1.10 -6.01 -17.39
N LYS A 56 2.26 -6.25 -18.02
CA LYS A 56 2.37 -7.12 -19.21
C LYS A 56 1.94 -8.57 -18.91
N GLU A 57 2.25 -9.05 -17.71
CA GLU A 57 1.86 -10.37 -17.22
C GLU A 57 0.40 -10.42 -16.73
N LYS A 58 -0.36 -9.32 -16.85
CA LYS A 58 -1.76 -9.18 -16.43
C LYS A 58 -2.00 -9.42 -14.94
N GLN A 59 -0.96 -9.29 -14.10
CA GLN A 59 -1.09 -9.39 -12.65
C GLN A 59 -1.66 -8.11 -12.02
N ILE A 60 -1.53 -6.98 -12.71
CA ILE A 60 -2.07 -5.67 -12.32
C ILE A 60 -2.57 -4.92 -13.56
N GLN A 61 -3.44 -3.95 -13.36
CA GLN A 61 -3.74 -2.94 -14.38
C GLN A 61 -2.83 -1.73 -14.20
N TRP A 62 -2.16 -1.28 -15.26
CA TRP A 62 -1.49 0.03 -15.28
C TRP A 62 -2.24 0.98 -16.20
N ILE A 63 -2.61 2.14 -15.68
CA ILE A 63 -3.20 3.25 -16.43
C ILE A 63 -2.14 4.37 -16.51
N LEU A 64 -1.78 4.73 -17.75
CA LEU A 64 -0.88 5.84 -18.03
C LEU A 64 -1.70 7.14 -17.96
N ASP A 65 -1.79 7.70 -16.76
CA ASP A 65 -2.50 8.94 -16.49
C ASP A 65 -1.90 9.64 -15.25
N VAL A 66 -2.30 10.89 -15.04
CA VAL A 66 -2.06 11.66 -13.81
C VAL A 66 -3.30 11.63 -12.93
N TYR A 67 -3.17 12.05 -11.66
CA TYR A 67 -4.30 12.03 -10.75
C TYR A 67 -5.42 12.99 -11.19
N ASP A 68 -6.64 12.45 -11.21
CA ASP A 68 -7.93 13.12 -11.39
C ASP A 68 -8.93 12.44 -10.44
N VAL A 69 -9.79 13.22 -9.78
CA VAL A 69 -10.77 12.73 -8.81
C VAL A 69 -11.68 11.64 -9.38
N LYS A 70 -11.99 11.67 -10.69
CA LYS A 70 -12.82 10.65 -11.35
C LYS A 70 -12.20 9.24 -11.29
N LEU A 71 -10.88 9.16 -11.14
CA LEU A 71 -10.12 7.91 -11.06
C LEU A 71 -10.29 7.20 -9.71
N LEU A 72 -10.89 7.87 -8.71
CA LEU A 72 -11.30 7.24 -7.45
C LEU A 72 -12.54 6.35 -7.61
N LYS A 73 -13.28 6.48 -8.72
CA LYS A 73 -14.55 5.77 -8.91
C LYS A 73 -14.36 4.25 -8.79
N GLY A 74 -15.09 3.67 -7.83
CA GLY A 74 -15.13 2.24 -7.57
C GLY A 74 -13.90 1.69 -6.84
N ALA A 75 -12.98 2.53 -6.35
CA ALA A 75 -11.90 2.07 -5.48
C ALA A 75 -12.45 1.70 -4.10
N ASP A 76 -12.04 0.55 -3.57
CA ASP A 76 -12.30 0.18 -2.18
C ASP A 76 -11.22 0.76 -1.25
N PHE A 77 -9.97 0.85 -1.74
CA PHE A 77 -8.83 1.40 -0.99
C PHE A 77 -7.90 2.16 -1.93
N VAL A 78 -7.26 3.19 -1.38
CA VAL A 78 -6.32 4.03 -2.14
C VAL A 78 -4.95 4.10 -1.45
N LEU A 79 -3.89 3.99 -2.26
CA LEU A 79 -2.51 4.30 -1.88
C LEU A 79 -2.02 5.54 -2.65
N ALA A 80 -1.79 6.64 -1.95
CA ALA A 80 -1.19 7.85 -2.49
C ALA A 80 0.33 7.83 -2.30
N ALA A 81 1.05 7.47 -3.37
CA ALA A 81 2.50 7.24 -3.38
C ALA A 81 3.19 7.91 -4.58
N THR A 82 2.71 9.10 -4.96
CA THR A 82 3.37 9.94 -5.98
C THR A 82 4.56 10.70 -5.38
N ASP A 83 5.44 11.23 -6.24
CA ASP A 83 6.56 12.08 -5.81
C ASP A 83 6.12 13.54 -5.52
N ASP A 84 4.83 13.87 -5.72
CA ASP A 84 4.25 15.18 -5.42
C ASP A 84 3.46 15.14 -4.09
N PRO A 85 3.97 15.75 -3.01
CA PRO A 85 3.27 15.81 -1.72
C PRO A 85 1.93 16.56 -1.78
N VAL A 86 1.79 17.55 -2.67
CA VAL A 86 0.56 18.32 -2.85
C VAL A 86 -0.49 17.42 -3.50
N CYS A 87 -0.12 16.70 -4.56
CA CYS A 87 -0.98 15.69 -5.17
C CYS A 87 -1.41 14.61 -4.16
N ASN A 88 -0.47 14.08 -3.37
CA ASN A 88 -0.80 13.08 -2.34
C ASN A 88 -1.77 13.62 -1.28
N THR A 89 -1.63 14.88 -0.87
CA THR A 89 -2.55 15.52 0.08
C THR A 89 -3.94 15.68 -0.53
N ARG A 90 -4.02 16.07 -1.81
CA ARG A 90 -5.28 16.17 -2.56
C ARG A 90 -5.98 14.81 -2.67
N ILE A 91 -5.26 13.76 -3.05
CA ILE A 91 -5.79 12.38 -3.10
C ILE A 91 -6.40 12.00 -1.75
N VAL A 92 -5.70 12.29 -0.64
CA VAL A 92 -6.22 12.00 0.70
C VAL A 92 -7.53 12.73 0.97
N ALA A 93 -7.58 14.04 0.70
CA ALA A 93 -8.77 14.85 0.95
C ALA A 93 -9.97 14.34 0.14
N ASP A 94 -9.76 14.04 -1.14
CA ASP A 94 -10.79 13.55 -2.04
C ASP A 94 -11.29 12.16 -1.62
N CYS A 95 -10.38 11.25 -1.23
CA CYS A 95 -10.76 9.94 -0.69
C CYS A 95 -11.62 10.05 0.57
N LYS A 96 -11.26 10.96 1.48
CA LYS A 96 -12.02 11.20 2.72
C LYS A 96 -13.41 11.77 2.45
N ALA A 97 -13.55 12.63 1.44
CA ALA A 97 -14.84 13.20 1.05
C ALA A 97 -15.84 12.13 0.58
N VAL A 98 -15.34 11.00 0.07
CA VAL A 98 -16.17 9.87 -0.42
C VAL A 98 -16.03 8.59 0.41
N ASN A 99 -15.46 8.68 1.62
CA ASN A 99 -15.27 7.56 2.54
C ASN A 99 -14.45 6.37 1.99
N ILE A 100 -13.48 6.63 1.12
CA ILE A 100 -12.52 5.62 0.67
C ILE A 100 -11.32 5.63 1.63
N PRO A 101 -11.00 4.52 2.32
CA PRO A 101 -9.81 4.43 3.14
C PRO A 101 -8.55 4.69 2.33
N VAL A 102 -7.71 5.61 2.82
CA VAL A 102 -6.48 6.01 2.12
C VAL A 102 -5.25 5.86 3.00
N ASN A 103 -4.16 5.38 2.40
CA ASN A 103 -2.83 5.44 2.98
C ASN A 103 -1.92 6.28 2.08
N THR A 104 -1.07 7.07 2.71
CA THR A 104 -0.07 7.86 1.99
C THR A 104 1.32 7.72 2.59
N ALA A 105 2.34 7.80 1.75
CA ALA A 105 3.73 7.63 2.17
C ALA A 105 4.33 8.88 2.84
N HIS A 106 3.76 10.07 2.60
CA HIS A 106 4.34 11.34 3.03
C HIS A 106 4.02 11.72 4.48
N ARG A 107 2.77 11.52 4.93
CA ARG A 107 2.28 11.95 6.26
C ARG A 107 1.41 10.86 6.89
N LYS A 108 1.88 10.31 8.01
CA LYS A 108 1.22 9.17 8.68
C LYS A 108 -0.11 9.57 9.31
N GLU A 109 -0.19 10.80 9.79
CA GLU A 109 -1.38 11.43 10.38
C GLU A 109 -2.55 11.55 9.40
N LEU A 110 -2.28 11.46 8.09
CA LEU A 110 -3.30 11.51 7.06
C LEU A 110 -3.87 10.13 6.71
N CYS A 111 -3.21 9.04 7.10
CA CYS A 111 -3.59 7.68 6.74
C CYS A 111 -4.72 7.14 7.61
N ASP A 112 -5.71 6.50 6.99
CA ASP A 112 -6.79 5.80 7.69
C ASP A 112 -6.36 4.38 8.10
N PHE A 113 -5.44 3.79 7.34
CA PHE A 113 -4.85 2.48 7.65
C PHE A 113 -3.34 2.50 7.48
N TYR A 114 -2.67 1.54 8.11
CA TYR A 114 -1.22 1.40 8.04
C TYR A 114 -0.86 0.20 7.19
N PHE A 115 0.22 0.35 6.43
CA PHE A 115 0.78 -0.71 5.60
C PHE A 115 2.11 -1.14 6.24
N PRO A 116 2.06 -2.06 7.23
CA PRO A 116 3.20 -2.39 8.07
C PRO A 116 4.30 -3.11 7.28
N GLY A 117 5.43 -3.38 7.94
CA GLY A 117 6.26 -4.49 7.48
C GLY A 117 5.42 -5.77 7.58
N ILE A 118 5.41 -6.60 6.54
CA ILE A 118 4.63 -7.83 6.52
C ILE A 118 5.58 -8.99 6.24
N ILE A 119 5.34 -10.12 6.91
CA ILE A 119 5.84 -11.44 6.53
C ILE A 119 4.62 -12.26 6.12
N ARG A 120 4.71 -12.92 4.97
CA ARG A 120 3.71 -13.86 4.48
C ARG A 120 4.38 -15.19 4.13
N ARG A 121 3.87 -16.28 4.69
CA ARG A 121 4.28 -17.66 4.43
C ARG A 121 3.02 -18.53 4.40
N GLU A 122 2.66 -18.98 3.21
CA GLU A 122 1.37 -19.64 2.97
C GLU A 122 0.21 -18.82 3.57
N ASN A 123 -0.51 -19.39 4.55
CA ASN A 123 -1.64 -18.77 5.24
C ASN A 123 -1.23 -17.97 6.49
N LEU A 124 0.04 -17.99 6.89
CA LEU A 124 0.54 -17.20 8.01
C LEU A 124 0.89 -15.78 7.57
N VAL A 125 0.30 -14.80 8.26
CA VAL A 125 0.54 -13.36 8.06
C VAL A 125 0.97 -12.72 9.37
N ILE A 126 2.13 -12.05 9.37
CA ILE A 126 2.64 -11.29 10.51
C ILE A 126 2.84 -9.84 10.10
N GLY A 127 2.17 -8.92 10.80
CA GLY A 127 2.28 -7.47 10.61
C GLY A 127 3.10 -6.78 11.70
N PHE A 128 4.02 -5.91 11.31
CA PHE A 128 4.88 -5.15 12.22
C PHE A 128 4.59 -3.65 12.15
N CYS A 129 4.01 -3.08 13.21
CA CYS A 129 3.69 -1.65 13.32
C CYS A 129 4.35 -1.02 14.55
N SER A 130 5.03 0.12 14.37
CA SER A 130 5.57 0.93 15.48
C SER A 130 4.91 2.30 15.62
N GLY A 131 3.75 2.49 14.99
CA GLY A 131 3.07 3.80 14.93
C GLY A 131 3.96 4.92 14.35
N GLY A 132 4.99 4.54 13.60
CA GLY A 132 5.94 5.46 12.98
C GLY A 132 7.10 5.93 13.83
N GLN A 133 7.32 5.38 15.04
CA GLN A 133 8.32 5.89 15.99
C GLN A 133 9.70 5.26 15.85
N ASN A 134 9.83 4.00 15.41
CA ASN A 134 11.12 3.33 15.29
C ASN A 134 11.15 2.33 14.13
N HIS A 135 11.47 2.81 12.93
CA HIS A 135 11.53 1.99 11.72
C HIS A 135 12.68 0.98 11.74
N LYS A 136 13.82 1.34 12.35
CA LYS A 136 14.99 0.45 12.46
C LYS A 136 14.68 -0.78 13.32
N LYS A 137 14.14 -0.57 14.52
CA LYS A 137 13.73 -1.66 15.43
C LYS A 137 12.67 -2.57 14.80
N VAL A 138 11.69 -1.99 14.08
CA VAL A 138 10.70 -2.79 13.35
C VAL A 138 11.37 -3.68 12.31
N ARG A 139 12.33 -3.15 11.56
CA ARG A 139 13.08 -3.91 10.57
C ARG A 139 13.87 -5.06 11.21
N GLU A 140 14.61 -4.79 12.28
CA GLU A 140 15.41 -5.80 13.00
C GLU A 140 14.52 -6.93 13.56
N ILE A 141 13.39 -6.60 14.17
CA ILE A 141 12.45 -7.59 14.70
C ILE A 141 11.83 -8.41 13.55
N ARG A 142 11.46 -7.74 12.45
CA ARG A 142 10.93 -8.43 11.25
C ARG A 142 11.96 -9.41 10.69
N GLU A 143 13.21 -9.01 10.54
CA GLU A 143 14.27 -9.89 10.02
C GLU A 143 14.52 -11.11 10.92
N LYS A 144 14.46 -10.95 12.25
CA LYS A 144 14.52 -12.07 13.19
C LYS A 144 13.31 -12.99 13.06
N ALA A 145 12.10 -12.43 12.98
CA ALA A 145 10.88 -13.20 12.77
C ALA A 145 10.91 -13.95 11.43
N GLU A 146 11.45 -13.34 10.36
CA GLU A 146 11.61 -14.02 9.06
C GLU A 146 12.49 -15.28 9.16
N GLN A 147 13.50 -15.32 10.03
CA GLN A 147 14.30 -16.52 10.22
C GLN A 147 13.52 -17.61 10.96
N ILE A 148 12.81 -17.25 12.02
CA ILE A 148 11.97 -18.20 12.77
C ILE A 148 10.93 -18.82 11.84
N VAL A 149 10.22 -18.01 11.06
CA VAL A 149 9.15 -18.53 10.19
C VAL A 149 9.71 -19.37 9.04
N LYS A 150 10.97 -19.23 8.61
CA LYS A 150 11.56 -20.12 7.59
C LYS A 150 11.79 -21.54 8.09
N GLU A 151 11.85 -21.74 9.40
CA GLU A 151 12.07 -23.05 10.02
C GLU A 151 10.76 -23.87 10.11
N TYR A 152 9.63 -23.27 9.72
CA TYR A 152 8.28 -23.87 9.66
C TYR A 152 7.71 -23.76 8.25
#